data_AF-T0YX69-F1
#
_entry.id   AF-T0YX69-F1
#
_cell.length_a   1.000
_cell.length_b   1.000
_cell.length_c   1.000
_cell.angle_alpha   90.00
_cell.angle_beta   90.00
_cell.angle_gamma   90.00
#
_symmetry.space_group_name_H-M   'P 1'
#
loop_
_entity.id
_entity.type
_entity.pdbx_description
1 polymer ?
#
loop_
_entity_poly.entity_id
_entity_poly.type
_entity_poly.pdbx_seq_one_letter_code
_entity_poly.pdbx_strand_id
1 'polypeptide(L)'
;MQELENQLRSINVFSYGLGEIIKEISKKGTESDITLYNRKDGNRIMTFIEPSRYPDKISSLTDSIYPSDVAIVDGRKLDRFLGEVLVALDLFRKEAGIIFVDEYTDTSSLRKIIKGTAVENYDFFSGTAMELVERIAGLPERSVTDPAVMVVDHAFTV
;
A
#
# COMPACT_ATOMS: atom_id res chain seq x y z
N MET A 1 19.99 1.01 24.55
CA MET A 1 18.50 1.15 24.51
C MET A 1 18.08 2.46 23.85
N GLN A 2 18.80 3.57 24.05
CA GLN A 2 18.50 4.88 23.45
C GLN A 2 18.88 5.04 21.96
N GLU A 3 19.72 4.15 21.41
CA GLU A 3 20.13 4.18 19.99
C GLU A 3 19.10 3.60 19.01
N LEU A 4 18.14 2.79 19.47
CA LEU A 4 17.10 2.23 18.59
C LEU A 4 15.96 3.23 18.28
N GLU A 5 15.77 4.25 19.12
CA GLU A 5 14.70 5.26 18.96
C GLU A 5 15.00 6.27 17.85
N ASN A 6 16.24 6.35 17.38
CA ASN A 6 16.68 7.32 16.37
C ASN A 6 16.91 6.72 14.97
N GLN A 7 16.57 5.45 14.76
CA GLN A 7 16.64 4.87 13.42
C GLN A 7 15.48 5.38 12.55
N LEU A 8 15.83 5.91 11.39
CA LEU A 8 14.86 6.24 10.35
C LEU A 8 14.15 4.95 9.92
N ARG A 9 12.82 4.97 10.00
CA ARG A 9 11.97 3.86 9.60
C ARG A 9 11.24 4.24 8.32
N SER A 10 11.26 3.36 7.32
CA SER A 10 10.56 3.58 6.06
C SER A 10 9.61 2.43 5.81
N ILE A 11 8.41 2.77 5.34
CA ILE A 11 7.42 1.80 4.88
C ILE A 11 6.89 2.22 3.51
N ASN A 12 7.00 1.32 2.54
CA ASN A 12 6.41 1.47 1.22
C ASN A 12 5.03 0.82 1.22
N VAL A 13 4.03 1.56 0.74
CA VAL A 13 2.63 1.19 0.83
C VAL A 13 2.04 1.18 -0.57
N PHE A 14 1.68 -0.01 -1.06
CA PHE A 14 0.87 -0.10 -2.27
C PHE A 14 -0.52 0.44 -1.96
N SER A 15 -1.03 1.37 -2.76
CA SER A 15 -2.37 1.94 -2.55
C SER A 15 -3.24 1.82 -3.81
N TYR A 16 -4.45 1.29 -3.66
CA TYR A 16 -5.41 1.17 -4.76
C TYR A 16 -6.78 1.75 -4.39
N GLY A 17 -7.31 2.65 -5.23
CA GLY A 17 -8.66 3.22 -5.08
C GLY A 17 -8.79 4.28 -3.97
N LEU A 18 -7.70 4.67 -3.32
CA LEU A 18 -7.71 5.57 -2.15
C LEU A 18 -7.12 6.97 -2.44
N GLY A 19 -7.02 7.37 -3.71
CA GLY A 19 -6.29 8.58 -4.13
C GLY A 19 -6.65 9.86 -3.37
N GLU A 20 -7.93 10.10 -3.08
CA GLU A 20 -8.35 11.30 -2.32
C GLU A 20 -7.90 11.26 -0.85
N ILE A 21 -8.00 10.09 -0.20
CA ILE A 21 -7.52 9.88 1.19
C ILE A 21 -6.00 10.05 1.24
N ILE A 22 -5.27 9.49 0.27
CA ILE A 22 -3.81 9.58 0.22
C ILE A 22 -3.35 11.03 0.01
N LYS A 23 -4.01 11.79 -0.88
CA LYS A 23 -3.70 13.22 -1.10
C LYS A 23 -3.93 14.07 0.15
N GLU A 24 -4.87 13.71 1.01
CA GLU A 24 -5.14 14.41 2.28
C GLU A 24 -3.97 14.26 3.27
N ILE A 25 -3.36 13.08 3.34
CA ILE A 25 -2.36 12.73 4.37
C ILE A 25 -0.91 12.82 3.88
N SER A 26 -0.68 13.03 2.60
CA SER A 26 0.66 12.95 2.00
C SER A 26 0.88 13.99 0.90
N LYS A 27 2.13 14.17 0.50
CA LYS A 27 2.51 15.08 -0.58
C LYS A 27 2.80 14.29 -1.84
N LYS A 28 2.13 14.66 -2.94
CA LYS A 28 2.41 14.10 -4.27
C LYS A 28 3.87 14.38 -4.66
N GLY A 29 4.56 13.34 -5.11
CA GLY A 29 5.94 13.37 -5.59
C GLY A 29 5.99 13.03 -7.09
N THR A 30 6.87 12.11 -7.45
CA THR A 30 7.04 11.64 -8.83
C THR A 30 5.74 11.04 -9.38
N GLU A 31 5.38 11.43 -10.59
CA GLU A 31 4.22 10.93 -11.32
C GLU A 31 4.68 10.44 -12.70
N SER A 32 4.40 9.18 -13.00
CA SER A 32 4.74 8.52 -14.25
C SER A 32 3.69 7.44 -14.57
N ASP A 33 4.10 6.21 -14.87
CA ASP A 33 3.18 5.07 -14.93
C ASP A 33 2.67 4.68 -13.52
N ILE A 34 3.43 5.02 -12.48
CA ILE A 34 3.04 4.97 -11.06
C ILE A 34 3.17 6.38 -10.47
N THR A 35 2.40 6.68 -9.43
CA THR A 35 2.52 7.93 -8.65
C THR A 35 2.99 7.64 -7.24
N LEU A 36 4.02 8.36 -6.83
CA LEU A 36 4.54 8.33 -5.47
C LEU A 36 3.95 9.47 -4.65
N TYR A 37 3.46 9.17 -3.46
CA TYR A 37 3.13 10.17 -2.45
C TYR A 37 3.95 9.93 -1.19
N ASN A 38 4.46 11.01 -0.59
CA ASN A 38 5.39 10.91 0.53
C ASN A 38 4.83 11.62 1.76
N ARG A 39 4.95 10.96 2.90
CA ARG A 39 4.65 11.50 4.23
C ARG A 39 5.84 11.27 5.15
N LYS A 40 6.23 12.30 5.91
CA LYS A 40 7.26 12.20 6.94
C LYS A 40 6.69 12.61 8.29
N ASP A 41 6.71 11.69 9.24
CA ASP A 41 6.31 11.91 10.63
C ASP A 41 7.48 11.56 11.56
N GLY A 42 8.19 12.58 12.05
CA GLY A 42 9.39 12.41 12.87
C GLY A 42 10.46 11.58 12.15
N ASN A 43 10.76 10.40 12.71
CA ASN A 43 11.73 9.44 12.16
C ASN A 43 11.09 8.40 11.22
N ARG A 44 9.81 8.55 10.86
CA ARG A 44 9.13 7.63 9.96
C ARG A 44 8.85 8.28 8.60
N ILE A 45 9.13 7.55 7.54
CA ILE A 45 8.78 7.90 6.16
C ILE A 45 7.79 6.87 5.64
N MET A 46 6.66 7.33 5.11
CA MET A 46 5.70 6.51 4.39
C MET A 46 5.70 6.95 2.93
N THR A 47 5.91 6.00 2.03
CA THR A 47 5.82 6.23 0.58
C THR A 47 4.67 5.40 0.04
N PHE A 48 3.60 6.08 -0.38
CA PHE A 48 2.45 5.48 -1.04
C PHE A 48 2.71 5.37 -2.53
N ILE A 49 2.39 4.21 -3.10
CA ILE A 49 2.65 3.88 -4.50
C ILE A 49 1.32 3.52 -5.15
N GLU A 50 0.84 4.40 -6.02
CA GLU A 50 -0.44 4.26 -6.71
C GLU A 50 -0.23 3.87 -8.18
N PRO A 51 -0.90 2.81 -8.68
CA PRO A 51 -0.76 2.37 -10.07
C PRO A 51 -1.57 3.26 -11.02
N SER A 52 -1.04 4.44 -11.34
CA SER A 52 -1.77 5.51 -12.06
C SER A 52 -2.23 5.17 -13.47
N ARG A 53 -1.63 4.18 -14.11
CA ARG A 53 -2.00 3.76 -15.48
C ARG A 53 -2.70 2.41 -15.53
N TYR A 54 -2.92 1.76 -14.40
CA TYR A 54 -3.82 0.61 -14.35
C TYR A 54 -5.28 1.10 -14.42
N PRO A 55 -6.16 0.49 -15.22
CA PRO A 55 -6.02 -0.81 -15.89
C PRO A 55 -5.44 -0.79 -17.31
N ASP A 56 -5.17 0.38 -17.89
CA ASP A 56 -4.67 0.51 -19.27
C ASP A 56 -3.28 -0.12 -19.46
N LYS A 57 -2.45 -0.10 -18.41
CA LYS A 57 -1.11 -0.67 -18.38
C LYS A 57 -0.94 -1.56 -17.15
N ILE A 58 -0.95 -2.88 -17.35
CA ILE A 58 -0.84 -3.85 -16.25
C ILE A 58 0.49 -3.73 -15.47
N SER A 59 1.58 -3.29 -16.12
CA SER A 59 2.86 -3.13 -15.42
C SER A 59 2.79 -2.08 -14.33
N SER A 60 1.95 -1.04 -14.47
CA SER A 60 1.70 -0.04 -13.43
C SER A 60 1.29 -0.69 -12.10
N LEU A 61 0.47 -1.76 -12.17
CA LEU A 61 0.07 -2.53 -11.00
C LEU A 61 1.25 -3.30 -10.40
N THR A 62 1.99 -4.06 -11.20
CA THR A 62 3.13 -4.87 -10.72
C THR A 62 4.26 -4.02 -10.18
N ASP A 63 4.58 -2.91 -10.86
CA ASP A 63 5.63 -1.95 -10.52
C ASP A 63 5.28 -1.21 -9.21
N SER A 64 3.99 -1.08 -8.89
CA SER A 64 3.54 -0.53 -7.61
C SER A 64 3.59 -1.54 -6.46
N ILE A 65 3.20 -2.79 -6.69
CA ILE A 65 3.16 -3.84 -5.65
C ILE A 65 4.56 -4.31 -5.26
N TYR A 66 5.45 -4.52 -6.23
CA TYR A 66 6.77 -5.12 -6.01
C TYR A 66 7.67 -4.40 -4.97
N PRO A 67 7.83 -3.06 -5.03
CA PRO A 67 8.64 -2.33 -4.05
C PRO A 67 7.91 -2.07 -2.72
N SER A 68 6.62 -2.43 -2.62
CA SER A 68 5.81 -2.15 -1.44
C SER A 68 6.04 -3.20 -0.36
N ASP A 69 5.98 -2.78 0.91
CA ASP A 69 6.06 -3.64 2.08
C ASP A 69 4.67 -4.16 2.44
N VAL A 70 3.68 -3.26 2.42
CA VAL A 70 2.27 -3.51 2.75
C VAL A 70 1.34 -3.01 1.65
N ALA A 71 0.08 -3.43 1.69
CA ALA A 71 -0.95 -2.98 0.76
C ALA A 71 -2.14 -2.35 1.47
N ILE A 72 -2.70 -1.29 0.89
CA ILE A 72 -3.99 -0.72 1.27
C ILE A 72 -4.88 -0.64 0.04
N VAL A 73 -6.09 -1.14 0.14
CA VAL A 73 -7.04 -1.17 -0.97
C VAL A 73 -8.40 -0.66 -0.54
N ASP A 74 -9.08 0.05 -1.44
CA ASP A 74 -10.47 0.45 -1.24
C ASP A 74 -11.41 -0.76 -1.41
N GLY A 75 -12.01 -1.19 -0.30
CA GLY A 75 -12.98 -2.27 -0.25
C GLY A 75 -14.45 -1.83 -0.30
N ARG A 76 -14.74 -0.53 -0.44
CA ARG A 76 -16.12 0.01 -0.44
C ARG A 76 -16.95 -0.49 -1.62
N LYS A 77 -16.29 -0.83 -2.73
CA LYS A 77 -16.94 -1.37 -3.92
C LYS A 77 -16.15 -2.55 -4.47
N LEU A 78 -16.77 -3.73 -4.42
CA LEU A 78 -16.26 -4.90 -5.12
C LEU A 78 -16.62 -4.84 -6.60
N ASP A 79 -15.62 -4.57 -7.44
CA ASP A 79 -15.73 -4.65 -8.89
C ASP A 79 -14.65 -5.55 -9.50
N ARG A 80 -14.64 -5.67 -10.84
CA ARG A 80 -13.68 -6.50 -11.56
C ARG A 80 -12.23 -6.09 -11.32
N PHE A 81 -11.97 -4.78 -11.16
CA PHE A 81 -10.62 -4.26 -11.05
C PHE A 81 -10.06 -4.45 -9.65
N LEU A 82 -10.89 -4.29 -8.62
CA LEU A 82 -10.51 -4.69 -7.25
C LEU A 82 -10.22 -6.19 -7.21
N GLY A 83 -11.02 -7.03 -7.88
CA GLY A 83 -10.77 -8.46 -7.98
C GLY A 83 -9.39 -8.79 -8.58
N GLU A 84 -9.03 -8.16 -9.68
CA GLU A 84 -7.71 -8.29 -10.31
C GLU A 84 -6.57 -7.84 -9.37
N VAL A 85 -6.76 -6.74 -8.64
CA VAL A 85 -5.79 -6.25 -7.65
C VAL A 85 -5.60 -7.27 -6.51
N LEU A 86 -6.67 -7.85 -5.97
CA LEU A 86 -6.58 -8.86 -4.91
C LEU A 86 -5.86 -10.13 -5.39
N VAL A 87 -6.11 -10.56 -6.63
CA VAL A 87 -5.37 -11.68 -7.24
C VAL A 87 -3.90 -11.34 -7.40
N ALA A 88 -3.55 -10.14 -7.86
CA ALA A 88 -2.16 -9.71 -7.96
C ALA A 88 -1.48 -9.73 -6.57
N LEU A 89 -2.13 -9.19 -5.54
CA LEU A 89 -1.61 -9.20 -4.17
C LEU A 89 -1.37 -10.62 -3.63
N ASP A 90 -2.27 -11.56 -3.93
CA ASP A 90 -2.10 -12.98 -3.59
C ASP A 90 -0.87 -13.60 -4.29
N LEU A 91 -0.72 -13.36 -5.60
CA LEU A 91 0.42 -13.85 -6.39
C LEU A 91 1.75 -13.27 -5.91
N PHE A 92 1.78 -12.01 -5.46
CA PHE A 92 2.95 -11.36 -4.86
C PHE A 92 3.20 -11.76 -3.40
N ARG A 93 2.33 -12.60 -2.81
CA ARG A 93 2.40 -12.98 -1.38
C ARG A 93 2.43 -11.75 -0.47
N LYS A 94 1.62 -10.75 -0.79
CA LYS A 94 1.51 -9.53 0.02
C LYS A 94 0.58 -9.81 1.21
N GLU A 95 1.14 -10.30 2.32
CA GLU A 95 0.36 -10.78 3.47
C GLU A 95 -0.04 -9.68 4.47
N ALA A 96 0.68 -8.56 4.47
CA ALA A 96 0.40 -7.43 5.35
C ALA A 96 -0.35 -6.33 4.60
N GLY A 97 -1.53 -5.96 5.09
CA GLY A 97 -2.31 -4.90 4.50
C GLY A 97 -3.63 -4.59 5.18
N ILE A 98 -4.32 -3.61 4.62
CA ILE A 98 -5.60 -3.05 5.11
C ILE A 98 -6.58 -2.99 3.95
N ILE A 99 -7.82 -3.39 4.21
CA ILE A 99 -8.95 -3.12 3.33
C ILE A 99 -9.74 -1.97 3.96
N PHE A 100 -9.69 -0.80 3.32
CA PHE A 100 -10.43 0.37 3.77
C PHE A 100 -11.90 0.25 3.38
N VAL A 101 -12.81 0.43 4.33
CA VAL A 101 -14.26 0.33 4.13
C VAL A 101 -14.98 1.41 4.93
N ASP A 102 -16.21 1.74 4.52
CA ASP A 102 -17.09 2.55 5.36
C ASP A 102 -17.85 1.66 6.35
N GLU A 103 -18.32 2.21 7.47
CA GLU A 103 -19.06 1.46 8.52
C GLU A 103 -20.24 0.63 8.00
N TYR A 104 -20.88 1.09 6.91
CA TYR A 104 -22.06 0.47 6.31
C TYR A 104 -21.74 -0.47 5.14
N THR A 105 -20.47 -0.67 4.81
CA THR A 105 -20.06 -1.55 3.71
C THR A 105 -20.28 -3.02 4.08
N ASP A 106 -21.05 -3.76 3.29
CA ASP A 106 -21.17 -5.21 3.46
C ASP A 106 -19.88 -5.92 3.03
N THR A 107 -19.10 -6.37 4.01
CA THR A 107 -17.82 -7.05 3.79
C THR A 107 -17.96 -8.56 3.58
N SER A 108 -19.18 -9.12 3.70
CA SER A 108 -19.40 -10.57 3.69
C SER A 108 -18.94 -11.25 2.39
N SER A 109 -19.20 -10.61 1.25
CA SER A 109 -18.80 -11.11 -0.07
C SER A 109 -17.29 -11.01 -0.26
N LEU A 110 -16.69 -9.89 0.15
CA LEU A 110 -15.24 -9.69 0.04
C LEU A 110 -14.48 -10.71 0.89
N ARG A 111 -14.92 -10.93 2.13
CA ARG A 111 -14.34 -11.95 3.04
C ARG A 111 -14.39 -13.36 2.47
N LYS A 112 -15.45 -13.72 1.74
CA LYS A 112 -15.55 -15.03 1.07
C LYS A 112 -14.53 -15.18 -0.06
N ILE A 113 -14.29 -14.10 -0.81
CA ILE A 113 -13.39 -14.10 -1.98
C ILE A 113 -11.93 -14.16 -1.54
N ILE A 114 -11.55 -13.42 -0.51
CA ILE A 114 -10.16 -13.39 -0.01
C ILE A 114 -9.78 -14.61 0.83
N LYS A 115 -10.73 -15.47 1.17
CA LYS A 115 -10.49 -16.66 2.00
C LYS A 115 -9.50 -17.62 1.30
N GLY A 116 -8.47 -18.05 2.02
CA GLY A 116 -7.42 -18.95 1.51
C GLY A 116 -6.36 -18.26 0.65
N THR A 117 -6.32 -16.92 0.63
CA THR A 117 -5.35 -16.13 -0.12
C THR A 117 -4.41 -15.37 0.83
N ALA A 118 -3.31 -14.81 0.31
CA ALA A 118 -2.40 -13.98 1.10
C ALA A 118 -3.09 -12.77 1.74
N VAL A 119 -4.21 -12.31 1.16
CA VAL A 119 -4.96 -11.14 1.63
C VAL A 119 -6.07 -11.50 2.63
N GLU A 120 -6.22 -12.78 3.03
CA GLU A 120 -7.27 -13.24 3.97
C GLU A 120 -7.22 -12.51 5.31
N ASN A 121 -6.02 -12.21 5.81
CA ASN A 121 -5.79 -11.64 7.13
C ASN A 121 -5.67 -10.11 7.13
N TYR A 122 -6.05 -9.44 6.04
CA TYR A 122 -6.03 -7.98 6.00
C TYR A 122 -7.03 -7.39 7.00
N ASP A 123 -6.60 -6.32 7.67
CA ASP A 123 -7.47 -5.61 8.61
C ASP A 123 -8.54 -4.83 7.84
N PHE A 124 -9.80 -4.98 8.22
CA PHE A 124 -10.89 -4.21 7.65
C PHE A 124 -11.05 -2.96 8.50
N PHE A 125 -10.66 -1.82 7.93
CA PHE A 125 -10.59 -0.57 8.66
C PHE A 125 -11.61 0.44 8.16
N SER A 126 -12.38 0.99 9.09
CA SER A 126 -13.26 2.13 8.88
C SER A 126 -12.84 3.26 9.82
N GLY A 127 -12.48 4.41 9.27
CA GLY A 127 -12.04 5.56 10.04
C GLY A 127 -11.56 6.70 9.16
N THR A 128 -10.97 7.71 9.80
CA THR A 128 -10.43 8.90 9.13
C THR A 128 -9.11 8.61 8.43
N ALA A 129 -8.70 9.53 7.55
CA ALA A 129 -7.42 9.45 6.86
C ALA A 129 -6.23 9.44 7.84
N MET A 130 -6.32 10.19 8.94
CA MET A 130 -5.27 10.22 9.97
C MET A 130 -5.20 8.93 10.79
N GLU A 131 -6.34 8.33 11.15
CA GLU A 131 -6.33 7.03 11.83
C GLU A 131 -5.78 5.91 10.92
N LEU A 132 -5.98 6.01 9.60
CA LEU A 132 -5.36 5.11 8.63
C LEU A 132 -3.82 5.22 8.67
N VAL A 133 -3.27 6.43 8.78
CA VAL A 133 -1.80 6.64 8.95
C VAL A 133 -1.31 5.92 10.20
N GLU A 134 -1.99 6.08 11.34
CA GLU A 134 -1.64 5.42 12.59
C GLU A 134 -1.70 3.89 12.46
N ARG A 135 -2.69 3.37 11.71
CA ARG A 135 -2.84 1.94 11.46
C ARG A 135 -1.71 1.38 10.61
N ILE A 136 -1.35 2.08 9.53
CA ILE A 136 -0.21 1.71 8.67
C ILE A 136 1.10 1.74 9.46
N ALA A 137 1.26 2.72 10.36
CA ALA A 137 2.40 2.82 11.26
C ALA A 137 2.59 1.62 12.21
N GLY A 138 1.54 0.84 12.45
CA GLY A 138 1.58 -0.39 13.25
C GLY A 138 1.91 -1.66 12.45
N LEU A 139 1.95 -1.59 11.11
CA LEU A 139 2.23 -2.74 10.26
C LEU A 139 3.73 -3.08 10.21
N PRO A 140 4.08 -4.34 9.90
CA PRO A 140 5.47 -4.75 9.81
C PRO A 140 6.21 -4.04 8.67
N GLU A 141 7.41 -3.55 8.99
CA GLU A 141 8.39 -3.07 8.01
C GLU A 141 9.16 -4.27 7.44
N ARG A 142 9.60 -4.20 6.19
CA ARG A 142 10.35 -5.29 5.55
C ARG A 142 11.72 -5.43 6.23
N SER A 143 12.04 -6.65 6.68
CA SER A 143 13.33 -6.96 7.27
C SER A 143 14.40 -7.12 6.19
N VAL A 144 15.47 -6.32 6.27
CA VAL A 144 16.61 -6.43 5.37
C VAL A 144 17.56 -7.47 5.95
N THR A 145 17.36 -8.73 5.59
CA THR A 145 18.24 -9.85 5.99
C THR A 145 19.04 -10.43 4.82
N ASP A 146 18.70 -10.02 3.60
CA ASP A 146 19.31 -10.45 2.35
C ASP A 146 20.47 -9.52 1.91
N PRO A 147 21.29 -9.92 0.92
CA PRO A 147 22.24 -9.03 0.27
C PRO A 147 21.57 -7.72 -0.18
N ALA A 148 22.33 -6.62 -0.17
CA ALA A 148 21.79 -5.33 -0.59
C ALA A 148 21.32 -5.38 -2.05
N VAL A 149 20.01 -5.25 -2.26
CA VAL A 149 19.35 -5.16 -3.58
C VAL A 149 18.63 -3.82 -3.67
N MET A 150 18.83 -3.10 -4.77
CA MET A 150 18.14 -1.84 -5.04
C MET A 150 17.38 -1.96 -6.36
N VAL A 151 16.09 -1.69 -6.31
CA VAL A 151 15.22 -1.61 -7.48
C VAL A 151 15.29 -0.18 -8.01
N VAL A 152 15.57 -0.02 -9.31
CA VAL A 152 15.64 1.29 -9.96
C VAL A 152 14.36 1.50 -10.77
N ASP A 153 13.64 2.58 -10.45
CA ASP A 153 12.40 2.99 -11.13
C ASP A 153 12.66 4.15 -12.12
N HIS A 154 13.33 5.21 -11.67
CA HIS A 154 13.73 6.34 -12.51
C HIS A 154 15.25 6.60 -12.48
N ALA A 155 15.80 7.03 -13.62
CA ALA A 155 17.17 7.51 -13.75
C ALA A 155 17.23 8.74 -14.66
N PHE A 156 17.79 9.84 -14.15
CA PHE A 156 17.94 11.11 -14.87
C PHE A 156 19.22 11.84 -14.43
N THR A 157 19.66 12.83 -15.20
CA THR A 157 20.81 13.69 -14.87
C THR A 157 20.34 14.90 -14.06
N VAL A 158 21.10 15.31 -13.04
CA VAL A 158 20.86 16.49 -12.17
C VAL A 158 22.00 17.48 -12.23
#